data_AF-A0A3L6PGT3-F1
#
_entry.id   AF-A0A3L6PGT3-F1
#
_cell.length_a   1.000
_cell.length_b   1.000
_cell.length_c   1.000
_cell.angle_alpha   90.00
_cell.angle_beta   90.00
_cell.angle_gamma   90.00
#
_symmetry.space_group_name_H-M   'P 1'
#
loop_
_entity.id
_entity.type
_entity.pdbx_description
1 polymer ?
#
loop_
_entity_poly.entity_id
_entity_poly.type
_entity_poly.pdbx_seq_one_letter_code
_entity_poly.pdbx_strand_id
1 'polypeptide(L)'
;MKLEKCAKSRLNCEKVKLHGCTGSRSYIAAAYAADDMEAILTRPVQEGEQEKTCTEIVSQVLSKSSTFLRNVGLQQIVAAPNSVSRQMQELRAQLEAEKEESAGLRQKLQRLESQAEESEAKAQKQAEEIDILKKATEDTQNLVRQMIAFGQSQVTLRPLLDLDCTHLQHVLCLFTSILLLVDSFWCLEL
;
A
#
# COMPACT_ATOMS: atom_id res chain seq x y z
N MET A 1 70.69 -44.03 -22.43
CA MET A 1 70.64 -42.55 -22.43
C MET A 1 69.55 -41.92 -21.54
N LYS A 2 68.34 -42.49 -21.37
CA LYS A 2 67.29 -41.89 -20.51
C LYS A 2 67.54 -42.03 -18.99
N LEU A 3 68.04 -43.19 -18.55
CA LEU A 3 68.34 -43.46 -17.13
C LEU A 3 69.42 -42.53 -16.55
N GLU A 4 70.43 -42.20 -17.37
CA GLU A 4 71.54 -41.35 -16.96
C GLU A 4 71.13 -39.88 -16.73
N LYS A 5 70.18 -39.39 -17.54
CA LYS A 5 69.59 -38.05 -17.35
C LYS A 5 68.73 -37.98 -16.08
N CYS A 6 68.01 -39.05 -15.77
CA CYS A 6 67.19 -39.15 -14.55
C CYS A 6 68.07 -39.16 -13.29
N ALA A 7 69.16 -39.94 -13.29
CA ALA A 7 70.11 -39.98 -12.17
C ALA A 7 70.77 -38.61 -11.92
N LYS A 8 71.19 -37.92 -12.99
CA LYS A 8 71.78 -36.56 -12.89
C LYS A 8 70.77 -35.53 -12.39
N SER A 9 69.49 -35.62 -12.79
CA SER A 9 68.44 -34.73 -12.29
C SER A 9 68.18 -34.93 -10.79
N ARG A 10 68.18 -36.17 -10.29
CA ARG A 10 67.99 -36.46 -8.86
C ARG A 10 69.13 -35.92 -8.00
N LEU A 11 70.37 -36.10 -8.44
CA LEU A 11 71.54 -35.53 -7.78
C LEU A 11 71.54 -33.99 -7.79
N ASN A 12 70.89 -33.37 -8.78
CA ASN A 12 70.65 -31.93 -8.78
C ASN A 12 69.56 -31.53 -7.79
N CYS A 13 68.45 -32.28 -7.70
CA CYS A 13 67.39 -32.03 -6.72
C CYS A 13 67.89 -32.12 -5.28
N GLU A 14 68.80 -33.06 -4.96
CA GLU A 14 69.41 -33.19 -3.62
C GLU A 14 70.31 -32.01 -3.25
N LYS A 15 70.80 -31.24 -4.23
CA LYS A 15 71.60 -30.02 -4.02
C LYS A 15 70.76 -28.74 -3.91
N VAL A 16 69.44 -28.85 -4.14
CA VAL A 16 68.52 -27.72 -3.98
C VAL A 16 68.31 -27.48 -2.49
N LYS A 17 69.02 -26.48 -1.94
CA LYS A 17 68.90 -26.07 -0.53
C LYS A 17 67.59 -25.32 -0.22
N LEU A 18 66.91 -24.78 -1.24
CA LEU A 18 65.73 -23.93 -1.08
C LEU A 18 64.70 -24.27 -2.16
N HIS A 19 63.48 -24.64 -1.75
CA HIS A 19 62.41 -25.07 -2.64
C HIS A 19 61.90 -23.91 -3.51
N GLY A 20 61.72 -24.17 -4.81
CA GLY A 20 61.36 -23.18 -5.84
C GLY A 20 59.92 -22.64 -5.78
N CYS A 21 59.24 -22.69 -4.63
CA CYS A 21 57.94 -22.04 -4.47
C CYS A 21 58.06 -20.55 -4.17
N THR A 22 59.28 -20.06 -3.90
CA THR A 22 59.56 -18.64 -3.69
C THR A 22 60.90 -18.34 -4.38
N GLY A 23 60.82 -17.76 -5.58
CA GLY A 23 62.02 -17.41 -6.36
C GLY A 23 62.92 -16.43 -5.58
N SER A 24 64.20 -16.33 -5.93
CA SER A 24 65.19 -15.46 -5.23
C SER A 24 64.71 -14.02 -4.96
N ARG A 25 63.82 -13.49 -5.79
CA ARG A 25 63.17 -12.17 -5.63
C ARG A 25 62.24 -12.05 -4.42
N SER A 26 61.61 -13.13 -3.97
CA SER A 26 60.72 -13.08 -2.80
C SER A 26 61.49 -12.96 -1.49
N TYR A 27 62.70 -13.52 -1.43
CA TYR A 27 63.54 -13.46 -0.24
C TYR A 27 64.03 -12.02 0.00
N ILE A 28 64.46 -11.35 -1.07
CA ILE A 28 64.86 -9.94 -1.02
C ILE A 28 63.70 -9.06 -0.55
N ALA A 29 62.49 -9.28 -1.08
CA ALA A 29 61.30 -8.55 -0.66
C ALA A 29 60.93 -8.78 0.82
N ALA A 30 61.06 -10.02 1.30
CA ALA A 30 60.80 -10.36 2.70
C ALA A 30 61.84 -9.72 3.64
N ALA A 31 63.11 -9.67 3.25
CA ALA A 31 64.16 -8.98 4.00
C ALA A 31 63.87 -7.48 4.13
N TYR A 32 63.55 -6.81 3.02
CA TYR A 32 63.16 -5.40 3.05
C TYR A 32 61.90 -5.13 3.89
N ALA A 33 60.92 -6.03 3.86
CA ALA A 33 59.72 -5.90 4.68
C ALA A 33 60.02 -6.06 6.19
N ALA A 34 60.95 -6.95 6.54
CA ALA A 34 61.41 -7.11 7.92
C ALA A 34 62.18 -5.88 8.41
N ASP A 35 63.10 -5.37 7.60
CA ASP A 35 63.87 -4.15 7.88
C ASP A 35 62.93 -2.94 8.06
N ASP A 36 61.91 -2.82 7.21
CA ASP A 36 60.88 -1.77 7.32
C ASP A 36 60.08 -1.85 8.63
N MET A 37 59.72 -3.07 9.06
CA MET A 37 59.02 -3.26 10.35
C MET A 37 59.94 -2.90 11.53
N GLU A 38 61.20 -3.33 11.50
CA GLU A 38 62.19 -3.03 12.53
C GLU A 38 62.48 -1.52 12.64
N ALA A 39 62.58 -0.83 11.50
CA ALA A 39 62.75 0.62 11.45
C ALA A 39 61.54 1.40 12.02
N ILE A 40 60.33 0.85 11.91
CA ILE A 40 59.13 1.46 12.50
C ILE A 40 59.07 1.20 14.01
N LEU A 41 59.46 0.00 14.46
CA LEU A 41 59.48 -0.39 15.87
C LEU A 41 60.56 0.35 16.68
N THR A 42 61.72 0.60 16.09
CA THR A 42 62.86 1.26 16.74
C THR A 42 62.78 2.79 16.73
N ARG A 43 61.77 3.36 16.07
CA ARG A 43 61.58 4.80 15.98
C ARG A 43 61.12 5.36 17.33
N PRO A 44 61.75 6.41 17.87
CA PRO A 44 61.28 7.04 19.10
C PRO A 44 59.86 7.58 18.90
N VAL A 45 58.96 7.23 19.81
CA VAL A 45 57.58 7.73 19.84
C VAL A 45 57.64 9.24 20.09
N GLN A 46 57.09 10.03 19.17
CA GLN A 46 57.02 11.48 19.33
C GLN A 46 56.09 11.83 20.49
N GLU A 47 56.46 12.84 21.27
CA GLU A 47 55.75 13.25 22.49
C GLU A 47 54.27 13.54 22.18
N GLY A 48 53.36 12.68 22.66
CA GLY A 48 51.91 12.78 22.46
C GLY A 48 51.29 11.77 21.47
N GLU A 49 52.09 10.93 20.80
CA GLU A 49 51.58 9.87 19.91
C GLU A 49 51.54 8.51 20.66
N GLN A 50 50.52 7.68 20.38
CA GLN A 50 50.42 6.34 20.96
C GLN A 50 51.41 5.40 20.27
N GLU A 51 52.10 4.54 21.03
CA GLU A 51 52.99 3.52 20.49
C GLU A 51 52.21 2.61 19.53
N LYS A 52 52.71 2.48 18.29
CA LYS A 52 52.03 1.71 17.25
C LYS A 52 51.98 0.24 17.63
N THR A 53 50.81 -0.36 17.52
CA THR A 53 50.64 -1.79 17.72
C THR A 53 51.30 -2.58 16.58
N CYS A 54 51.74 -3.81 16.85
CA CYS A 54 52.32 -4.68 15.82
C CYS A 54 51.38 -4.84 14.61
N THR A 55 50.06 -4.90 14.83
CA THR A 55 49.04 -4.98 13.77
C THR A 55 49.06 -3.75 12.86
N GLU A 56 49.19 -2.55 13.42
CA GLU A 56 49.26 -1.31 12.64
C GLU A 56 50.57 -1.21 11.86
N ILE A 57 51.68 -1.64 12.46
CA ILE A 57 52.99 -1.69 11.80
C ILE A 57 52.95 -2.65 10.62
N VAL A 58 52.40 -3.84 10.80
CA VAL A 58 52.22 -4.83 9.73
C VAL A 58 51.30 -4.28 8.63
N SER A 59 50.18 -3.63 8.98
CA SER A 59 49.29 -2.98 8.00
C SER A 59 50.02 -1.90 7.19
N GLN A 60 50.84 -1.08 7.85
CA GLN A 60 51.64 -0.04 7.21
C GLN A 60 52.71 -0.60 6.27
N VAL A 61 53.37 -1.71 6.60
CA VAL A 61 54.39 -2.32 5.74
C VAL A 61 53.74 -3.09 4.57
N LEU A 62 52.64 -3.80 4.82
CA LEU A 62 51.90 -4.52 3.79
C LEU A 62 51.28 -3.57 2.76
N SER A 63 50.79 -2.41 3.19
CA SER A 63 50.24 -1.41 2.26
C SER A 63 51.27 -0.85 1.25
N LYS A 64 52.57 -0.90 1.58
CA LYS A 64 53.66 -0.44 0.70
C LYS A 64 54.21 -1.52 -0.23
N SER A 65 54.27 -2.76 0.25
CA SER A 65 55.04 -3.84 -0.38
C SER A 65 54.20 -4.96 -0.97
N SER A 66 52.93 -5.08 -0.57
CA SER A 66 52.10 -6.25 -0.88
C SER A 66 50.89 -5.89 -1.73
N THR A 67 50.72 -6.61 -2.85
CA THR A 67 49.47 -6.60 -3.62
C THR A 67 48.38 -7.44 -2.96
N PHE A 68 48.65 -8.08 -1.81
CA PHE A 68 47.71 -8.97 -1.13
C PHE A 68 46.38 -8.26 -0.85
N LEU A 69 46.40 -7.08 -0.23
CA LEU A 69 45.16 -6.34 0.09
C LEU A 69 44.36 -5.99 -1.18
N ARG A 70 45.04 -5.67 -2.27
CA ARG A 70 44.43 -5.47 -3.59
C ARG A 70 43.83 -6.77 -4.15
N ASN A 71 44.53 -7.89 -4.02
CA ASN A 71 44.11 -9.19 -4.52
C ASN A 71 42.96 -9.79 -3.69
N VAL A 72 42.88 -9.51 -2.38
CA VAL A 72 41.79 -9.94 -1.49
C VAL A 72 40.63 -8.94 -1.42
N GLY A 73 40.67 -7.87 -2.23
CA GLY A 73 39.59 -6.88 -2.32
C GLY A 73 39.45 -5.95 -1.11
N LEU A 74 40.43 -5.95 -0.19
CA LEU A 74 40.44 -5.12 1.02
C LEU A 74 41.11 -3.76 0.81
N GLN A 75 42.00 -3.66 -0.17
CA GLN A 75 42.48 -2.37 -0.64
C GLN A 75 41.46 -1.87 -1.64
N GLN A 76 40.60 -0.95 -1.21
CA GLN A 76 39.97 -0.05 -2.15
C GLN A 76 41.14 0.58 -2.93
N ILE A 77 41.21 0.30 -4.23
CA ILE A 77 42.09 1.02 -5.15
C ILE A 77 41.98 2.45 -4.69
N VAL A 78 43.10 3.12 -4.42
CA VAL A 78 43.12 4.56 -4.19
C VAL A 78 42.71 5.20 -5.52
N ALA A 79 41.45 5.02 -5.89
CA ALA A 79 40.75 5.86 -6.80
C ALA A 79 40.81 7.21 -6.10
N ALA A 80 41.34 8.19 -6.84
CA ALA A 80 41.55 9.55 -6.36
C ALA A 80 40.44 9.98 -5.37
N PRO A 81 40.75 10.78 -4.33
CA PRO A 81 39.79 11.22 -3.29
C PRO A 81 38.42 11.68 -3.84
N ASN A 82 38.42 12.10 -5.10
CA ASN A 82 37.33 12.45 -5.99
C ASN A 82 36.24 11.35 -6.15
N SER A 83 36.56 10.05 -6.08
CA SER A 83 35.61 8.97 -6.43
C SER A 83 34.60 8.66 -5.32
N VAL A 84 35.07 8.53 -4.08
CA VAL A 84 34.22 8.37 -2.88
C VAL A 84 33.41 9.65 -2.64
N SER A 85 34.03 10.81 -2.85
CA SER A 85 33.34 12.11 -2.80
C SER A 85 32.18 12.20 -3.80
N ARG A 86 32.36 11.67 -5.02
CA ARG A 86 31.32 11.69 -6.06
C ARG A 86 30.15 10.77 -5.73
N GLN A 87 30.43 9.55 -5.25
CA GLN A 87 29.38 8.62 -4.82
C GLN A 87 28.57 9.17 -3.65
N MET A 88 29.22 9.81 -2.68
CA MET A 88 28.54 10.40 -1.53
C MET A 88 27.70 11.63 -1.93
N GLN A 89 28.15 12.41 -2.92
CA GLN A 89 27.41 13.54 -3.46
C GLN A 89 26.17 13.09 -4.25
N GLU A 90 26.29 12.03 -5.05
CA GLU A 90 25.20 11.40 -5.77
C GLU A 90 24.11 10.87 -4.82
N LEU A 91 24.52 10.12 -3.77
CA LEU A 91 23.58 9.62 -2.76
C LEU A 91 22.85 10.74 -2.02
N ARG A 92 23.52 11.86 -1.74
CA ARG A 92 22.86 13.04 -1.15
C ARG A 92 21.82 13.64 -2.10
N ALA A 93 22.15 13.75 -3.39
CA ALA A 93 21.22 14.28 -4.39
C ALA A 93 19.98 13.39 -4.53
N GLN A 94 20.15 12.07 -4.55
CA GLN A 94 19.05 11.10 -4.60
C GLN A 94 18.18 11.18 -3.35
N LEU A 95 18.78 11.29 -2.16
CA LEU A 95 18.04 11.39 -0.90
C LEU A 95 17.22 12.68 -0.80
N GLU A 96 17.74 13.81 -1.28
CA GLU A 96 16.97 15.05 -1.34
C GLU A 96 15.86 15.01 -2.41
N ALA A 97 16.10 14.37 -3.56
CA ALA A 97 15.07 14.16 -4.56
C ALA A 97 13.93 13.26 -4.03
N GLU A 98 14.27 12.18 -3.33
CA GLU A 98 13.28 11.28 -2.70
C GLU A 98 12.52 11.96 -1.58
N LYS A 99 13.15 12.85 -0.79
CA LYS A 99 12.44 13.66 0.22
C LYS A 99 11.41 14.58 -0.41
N GLU A 100 11.77 15.26 -1.50
CA GLU A 100 10.85 16.15 -2.21
C GLU A 100 9.70 15.34 -2.84
N GLU A 101 9.99 14.18 -3.42
CA GLU A 101 8.96 13.27 -3.93
C GLU A 101 8.03 12.80 -2.80
N SER A 102 8.59 12.38 -1.67
CA SER A 102 7.83 11.95 -0.49
C SER A 102 6.94 13.06 0.06
N ALA A 103 7.42 14.31 0.09
CA ALA A 103 6.62 15.47 0.45
C ALA A 103 5.45 15.67 -0.53
N GLY A 104 5.70 15.56 -1.84
CA GLY A 104 4.68 15.63 -2.87
C GLY A 104 3.63 14.52 -2.76
N LEU A 105 4.05 13.28 -2.46
CA LEU A 105 3.15 12.15 -2.23
C LEU A 105 2.29 12.34 -0.99
N ARG A 106 2.87 12.81 0.12
CA ARG A 106 2.13 13.13 1.35
C ARG A 106 1.05 14.19 1.11
N GLN A 107 1.37 15.22 0.33
CA GLN A 107 0.39 16.25 -0.03
C GLN A 107 -0.77 15.68 -0.88
N LYS A 108 -0.47 14.78 -1.82
CA LYS A 108 -1.50 14.09 -2.62
C LYS A 108 -2.39 13.20 -1.75
N LEU A 109 -1.81 12.48 -0.78
CA LEU A 109 -2.55 11.65 0.16
C LEU A 109 -3.54 12.49 0.98
N GLN A 110 -3.09 13.61 1.58
CA GLN A 110 -3.99 14.50 2.33
C GLN A 110 -5.14 15.04 1.48
N ARG A 111 -4.88 15.35 0.20
CA ARG A 111 -5.92 15.82 -0.71
C ARG A 111 -6.93 14.73 -1.05
N LEU A 112 -6.47 13.50 -1.26
CA LEU A 112 -7.35 12.37 -1.54
C LEU A 112 -8.17 12.00 -0.31
N GLU A 113 -7.56 12.07 0.87
CA GLU A 113 -8.24 11.84 2.15
C GLU A 113 -9.36 12.87 2.36
N SER A 114 -9.11 14.16 2.18
CA SER A 114 -10.16 15.18 2.31
C SER A 114 -11.27 15.03 1.26
N GLN A 115 -10.94 14.63 0.02
CA GLN A 115 -11.93 14.33 -1.01
C GLN A 115 -12.77 13.09 -0.67
N ALA A 116 -12.16 12.07 -0.07
CA ALA A 116 -12.86 10.87 0.35
C ALA A 116 -13.84 11.18 1.50
N GLU A 117 -13.40 11.94 2.51
CA GLU A 117 -14.26 12.41 3.60
C GLU A 117 -15.43 13.25 3.09
N GLU A 118 -15.18 14.19 2.15
CA GLU A 118 -16.24 15.00 1.56
C GLU A 118 -17.25 14.14 0.77
N SER A 119 -16.76 13.16 0.00
CA SER A 119 -17.61 12.23 -0.75
C SER A 119 -18.44 11.35 0.17
N GLU A 120 -17.86 10.85 1.26
CA GLU A 120 -18.56 10.03 2.24
C GLU A 120 -19.64 10.84 2.96
N ALA A 121 -19.34 12.07 3.39
CA ALA A 121 -20.31 12.97 4.01
C ALA A 121 -21.48 13.29 3.07
N LYS A 122 -21.23 13.45 1.77
CA LYS A 122 -22.29 13.63 0.76
C LYS A 122 -23.13 12.37 0.59
N ALA A 123 -22.49 11.20 0.54
CA ALA A 123 -23.20 9.92 0.43
C ALA A 123 -24.09 9.65 1.66
N GLN A 124 -23.62 9.97 2.87
CA GLN A 124 -24.40 9.86 4.10
C GLN A 124 -25.65 10.77 4.05
N LYS A 125 -25.48 12.04 3.67
CA LYS A 125 -26.61 12.98 3.52
C LYS A 125 -27.62 12.50 2.48
N GLN A 126 -27.15 12.01 1.33
CA GLN A 126 -28.03 11.44 0.31
C GLN A 126 -28.79 10.21 0.81
N ALA A 127 -28.15 9.35 1.60
CA ALA A 127 -28.80 8.19 2.20
C ALA A 127 -29.91 8.60 3.17
N GLU A 128 -29.68 9.61 4.01
CA GLU A 128 -30.69 10.17 4.92
C GLU A 128 -31.88 10.77 4.16
N GLU A 129 -31.63 11.55 3.10
CA GLU A 129 -32.69 12.11 2.26
C GLU A 129 -33.54 11.02 1.59
N ILE A 130 -32.90 9.95 1.11
CA ILE A 130 -33.61 8.80 0.52
C ILE A 130 -34.48 8.11 1.56
N ASP A 131 -34.02 7.96 2.80
CA ASP A 131 -34.79 7.33 3.87
C ASP A 131 -36.04 8.16 4.22
N ILE A 132 -35.89 9.48 4.35
CA ILE A 132 -37.01 10.40 4.58
C ILE A 132 -38.03 10.31 3.45
N LEU A 133 -37.58 10.33 2.19
CA LEU A 133 -38.45 10.24 1.02
C LEU A 133 -39.17 8.88 0.93
N LYS A 134 -38.49 7.79 1.27
CA LYS A 134 -39.10 6.45 1.34
C LYS A 134 -40.22 6.42 2.38
N LYS A 135 -39.96 6.93 3.58
CA LYS A 135 -40.96 7.00 4.64
C LYS A 135 -42.19 7.82 4.21
N ALA A 136 -41.98 9.00 3.64
CA ALA A 136 -43.08 9.82 3.11
C ALA A 136 -43.87 9.10 1.99
N THR A 137 -43.18 8.32 1.16
CA THR A 137 -43.81 7.49 0.12
C THR A 137 -44.66 6.38 0.74
N GLU A 138 -44.15 5.69 1.75
CA GLU A 138 -44.89 4.64 2.48
C GLU A 138 -46.12 5.21 3.19
N ASP A 139 -45.98 6.35 3.87
CA ASP A 139 -47.10 7.06 4.52
C ASP A 139 -48.18 7.43 3.50
N THR A 140 -47.78 7.95 2.33
CA THR A 140 -48.70 8.27 1.24
C THR A 140 -49.39 7.02 0.69
N GLN A 141 -48.65 5.93 0.49
CA GLN A 141 -49.23 4.65 0.05
C GLN A 141 -50.24 4.11 1.06
N ASN A 142 -49.94 4.19 2.36
CA ASN A 142 -50.84 3.78 3.43
C ASN A 142 -52.13 4.60 3.43
N LEU A 143 -52.02 5.93 3.29
CA LEU A 143 -53.19 6.81 3.18
C LEU A 143 -54.05 6.45 1.97
N VAL A 144 -53.45 6.24 0.80
CA VAL A 144 -54.18 5.84 -0.42
C VAL A 144 -54.93 4.52 -0.20
N ARG A 145 -54.30 3.53 0.43
CA ARG A 145 -54.96 2.25 0.77
C ARG A 145 -56.16 2.46 1.69
N GLN A 146 -56.03 3.31 2.72
CA GLN A 146 -57.12 3.65 3.63
C GLN A 146 -58.27 4.34 2.90
N MET A 147 -57.98 5.31 2.02
CA MET A 147 -59.00 6.00 1.23
C MET A 147 -59.77 5.04 0.31
N ILE A 148 -59.08 4.10 -0.33
CA ILE A 148 -59.70 3.07 -1.17
C ILE A 148 -60.61 2.17 -0.32
N ALA A 149 -60.13 1.68 0.82
CA ALA A 149 -60.92 0.83 1.71
C ALA A 149 -62.17 1.54 2.27
N PHE A 150 -62.03 2.82 2.62
CA PHE A 150 -63.15 3.66 3.06
C PHE A 150 -64.18 3.84 1.94
N GLY A 151 -63.72 4.17 0.72
CA GLY A 151 -64.59 4.30 -0.45
C GLY A 151 -65.34 3.01 -0.77
N GLN A 152 -64.67 1.86 -0.72
CA GLN A 152 -65.30 0.55 -0.89
C GLN A 152 -66.38 0.29 0.15
N SER A 153 -66.12 0.59 1.43
CA SER A 153 -67.10 0.44 2.52
C SER A 153 -68.36 1.27 2.28
N GLN A 154 -68.23 2.49 1.75
CA GLN A 154 -69.38 3.33 1.39
C GLN A 154 -70.17 2.79 0.21
N VAL A 155 -69.50 2.21 -0.79
CA VAL A 155 -70.15 1.59 -1.96
C VAL A 155 -70.92 0.33 -1.56
N THR A 156 -70.41 -0.47 -0.61
CA THR A 156 -71.10 -1.66 -0.11
C THR A 156 -72.31 -1.31 0.78
N LEU A 157 -72.27 -0.18 1.50
CA LEU A 157 -73.40 0.28 2.33
C LEU A 157 -74.53 0.93 1.50
N ARG A 158 -74.20 1.46 0.32
CA ARG A 158 -75.14 2.14 -0.61
C ARG A 158 -76.35 1.28 -1.04
N PRO A 159 -76.20 0.02 -1.48
CA PRO A 159 -77.35 -0.81 -1.83
C PRO A 159 -78.29 -1.13 -0.66
N LEU A 160 -77.82 -1.06 0.60
CA LEU A 160 -78.69 -1.26 1.77
C LEU A 160 -79.67 -0.09 1.96
N LEU A 161 -79.22 1.14 1.70
CA LEU A 161 -80.05 2.33 1.74
C LEU A 161 -80.94 2.48 0.49
N ASP A 162 -80.48 2.02 -0.68
CA ASP A 162 -81.28 2.05 -1.92
C ASP A 162 -82.42 1.01 -1.91
N LEU A 163 -82.28 -0.12 -1.19
CA LEU A 163 -83.36 -1.11 -1.02
C LEU A 163 -84.58 -0.53 -0.29
N ASP A 164 -84.36 0.26 0.77
CA ASP A 164 -85.44 0.92 1.51
C ASP A 164 -86.17 1.98 0.65
N CYS A 165 -85.43 2.67 -0.23
CA CYS A 165 -85.99 3.69 -1.11
C CYS A 165 -86.90 3.08 -2.19
N THR A 166 -86.50 1.96 -2.81
CA THR A 166 -87.32 1.27 -3.82
C THR A 166 -88.58 0.67 -3.22
N HIS A 167 -88.52 0.12 -2.00
CA HIS A 167 -89.68 -0.43 -1.32
C HIS A 167 -90.70 0.66 -0.95
N LEU A 168 -90.22 1.82 -0.47
CA LEU A 168 -91.09 2.96 -0.17
C LEU A 168 -91.75 3.54 -1.43
N GLN A 169 -91.03 3.60 -2.55
CA GLN A 169 -91.55 4.06 -3.83
C GLN A 169 -92.62 3.11 -4.40
N HIS A 170 -92.45 1.80 -4.23
CA HIS A 170 -93.47 0.81 -4.58
C HIS A 170 -94.74 0.95 -3.73
N VAL A 171 -94.60 1.16 -2.42
CA VAL A 171 -95.74 1.37 -1.51
C VAL A 171 -96.51 2.65 -1.87
N LEU A 172 -95.81 3.75 -2.15
CA LEU A 172 -96.42 5.01 -2.60
C LEU A 172 -97.17 4.83 -3.94
N CYS A 173 -96.62 4.09 -4.89
CA CYS A 173 -97.24 3.82 -6.19
C CYS A 173 -98.50 2.95 -6.09
N LEU A 174 -98.49 1.96 -5.20
CA LEU A 174 -99.68 1.16 -4.90
C LEU A 174 -100.76 2.00 -4.23
N PHE A 175 -100.38 2.87 -3.29
CA PHE A 175 -101.31 3.74 -2.58
C PHE A 175 -101.97 4.75 -3.53
N THR A 176 -101.22 5.38 -4.43
CA THR A 176 -101.79 6.30 -5.45
C THR A 176 -102.66 5.55 -6.46
N SER A 177 -102.29 4.33 -6.85
CA SER A 177 -103.10 3.50 -7.75
C SER A 177 -104.43 3.10 -7.11
N ILE A 178 -104.43 2.74 -5.81
CA ILE A 178 -105.64 2.44 -5.05
C ILE A 178 -106.54 3.68 -4.92
N LEU A 179 -105.96 4.84 -4.61
CA LEU A 179 -106.73 6.10 -4.53
C LEU A 179 -107.40 6.44 -5.88
N LEU A 180 -106.68 6.33 -7.00
CA LEU A 180 -107.26 6.55 -8.32
C LEU A 180 -108.36 5.54 -8.67
N LEU A 181 -108.25 4.29 -8.23
CA LEU A 181 -109.29 3.28 -8.38
C LEU A 181 -110.54 3.62 -7.56
N VAL A 182 -110.37 4.08 -6.32
CA VAL A 182 -111.48 4.53 -5.46
C VAL A 182 -112.16 5.76 -6.03
N ASP A 183 -111.40 6.74 -6.51
CA ASP A 183 -111.95 7.93 -7.19
C ASP A 183 -112.67 7.55 -8.49
N SER A 184 -112.14 6.59 -9.25
CA SER A 184 -112.79 6.08 -10.47
C SER A 184 -114.08 5.31 -10.17
N PHE A 185 -114.13 4.58 -9.04
CA PHE A 185 -115.34 3.88 -8.60
C PHE A 185 -116.42 4.88 -8.16
N TRP A 186 -116.04 5.94 -7.44
CA TRP A 186 -116.96 6.99 -7.01
C TRP A 186 -117.51 7.81 -8.19
N CYS A 187 -116.71 8.01 -9.25
CA CYS A 187 -117.15 8.67 -10.49
C CYS A 187 -118.08 7.82 -11.37
N LEU A 188 -118.12 6.49 -11.19
CA LEU A 188 -118.98 5.60 -11.98
C LEU A 188 -120.36 5.36 -11.33
N GLU A 189 -120.53 5.78 -10.07
CA GLU A 189 -121.71 5.56 -9.23
C GLU A 189 -122.53 6.85 -9.01
N LEU A 190 -122.24 7.91 -9.78
CA LEU A 190 -123.01 9.17 -9.88
C LEU A 190 -123.56 9.37 -11.29
#